data_AF-A0A2N0S7L3-F1
#
_entry.id   AF-A0A2N0S7L3-F1
#
_cell.length_a   1.000
_cell.length_b   1.000
_cell.length_c   1.000
_cell.angle_alpha   90.00
_cell.angle_beta   90.00
_cell.angle_gamma   90.00
#
_symmetry.space_group_name_H-M   'P 1'
#
loop_
_entity.id
_entity.type
_entity.pdbx_description
1 polymer ?
#
loop_
_entity_poly.entity_id
_entity_poly.type
_entity_poly.pdbx_seq_one_letter_code
_entity_poly.pdbx_strand_id
1 'polypeptide(L)'
;KILKLQSVNHYNYHNLGQILPFKLEYLNLVLATKGSDLEVFLKSSQNTYIKILLIRRNDENSHDILPYIKEYIMKKKRVKSLAILELFHREVVDLFSLKDEVKEFQLYDIQVLNYNDSAIGVYNFIKETY
;
A
#
# COMPACT_ATOMS: atom_id res chain seq x y z
N LYS A 1 11.78 -2.59 12.39
CA LYS A 1 12.57 -2.54 11.09
C LYS A 1 11.72 -1.86 9.99
N ILE A 2 12.03 -0.59 9.65
CA ILE A 2 11.34 0.26 8.64
C ILE A 2 11.88 -0.10 7.25
N LEU A 3 11.02 -0.79 6.43
CA LEU A 3 11.50 -1.17 5.08
C LEU A 3 10.82 -0.28 4.03
N LYS A 4 11.67 0.56 3.37
CA LYS A 4 11.18 1.28 2.19
C LYS A 4 11.57 0.51 0.91
N LEU A 5 10.49 -0.04 0.29
CA LEU A 5 10.84 -0.74 -0.97
C LEU A 5 10.45 0.12 -2.17
N GLN A 6 11.47 0.69 -2.91
CA GLN A 6 11.27 1.41 -4.19
C GLN A 6 11.51 0.46 -5.37
N SER A 7 10.44 -0.20 -5.93
CA SER A 7 10.62 -1.14 -7.06
C SER A 7 11.52 -0.53 -8.15
N VAL A 8 12.89 -0.84 -8.12
CA VAL A 8 13.86 -0.80 -9.23
C VAL A 8 13.69 -2.08 -10.06
N ASN A 9 12.70 -2.21 -11.02
CA ASN A 9 12.82 -2.87 -12.35
C ASN A 9 12.07 -4.21 -12.33
N HIS A 10 11.00 -4.31 -13.13
CA HIS A 10 10.20 -5.20 -14.00
C HIS A 10 10.43 -6.66 -13.66
N TYR A 11 11.12 -7.17 -12.33
CA TYR A 11 11.18 -8.64 -12.26
C TYR A 11 11.29 -9.07 -10.79
N ASN A 12 10.69 -8.41 -9.67
CA ASN A 12 11.03 -9.21 -8.46
C ASN A 12 9.94 -9.05 -7.41
N TYR A 13 8.58 -8.74 -7.70
CA TYR A 13 7.58 -8.61 -6.61
C TYR A 13 7.29 -9.99 -6.00
N HIS A 14 7.58 -11.07 -6.79
CA HIS A 14 7.34 -12.43 -6.27
C HIS A 14 8.32 -12.79 -5.16
N ASN A 15 9.56 -12.29 -5.20
CA ASN A 15 10.56 -12.66 -4.17
C ASN A 15 10.47 -11.72 -2.96
N LEU A 16 9.75 -10.60 -3.17
CA LEU A 16 9.76 -9.61 -2.07
C LEU A 16 8.70 -9.99 -1.02
N GLY A 17 7.57 -10.47 -1.53
CA GLY A 17 6.57 -10.88 -0.53
C GLY A 17 7.05 -12.02 0.36
N GLN A 18 7.88 -12.86 -0.12
CA GLN A 18 8.28 -14.07 0.63
C GLN A 18 9.32 -13.73 1.71
N ILE A 19 9.97 -12.57 1.52
CA ILE A 19 11.10 -12.37 2.47
C ILE A 19 10.65 -11.39 3.56
N LEU A 20 9.31 -10.97 3.46
CA LEU A 20 8.90 -9.98 4.47
C LEU A 20 8.72 -10.67 5.83
N PRO A 21 9.13 -9.99 6.86
CA PRO A 21 8.87 -10.55 8.20
C PRO A 21 7.37 -10.68 8.48
N PHE A 22 7.08 -11.35 9.61
CA PHE A 22 5.65 -11.57 9.95
C PHE A 22 4.97 -10.25 10.31
N LYS A 23 5.76 -9.27 10.82
CA LYS A 23 5.16 -7.97 11.18
C LYS A 23 6.08 -6.82 10.71
N LEU A 24 5.41 -5.89 10.20
CA LEU A 24 6.13 -4.69 9.73
C LEU A 24 5.44 -3.44 10.27
N GLU A 25 6.37 -2.50 10.63
CA GLU A 25 5.76 -1.25 11.15
C GLU A 25 5.32 -0.34 10.01
N TYR A 26 6.08 -0.53 8.94
CA TYR A 26 5.76 0.42 7.85
C TYR A 26 6.23 -0.17 6.52
N LEU A 27 5.33 0.03 5.47
CA LEU A 27 5.72 -0.40 4.12
C LEU A 27 5.13 0.59 3.10
N ASN A 28 6.08 1.12 2.28
CA ASN A 28 5.63 2.02 1.20
C ASN A 28 5.92 1.37 -0.17
N LEU A 29 4.75 1.13 -0.85
CA LEU A 29 4.91 0.49 -2.18
C LEU A 29 4.62 1.50 -3.30
N VAL A 30 5.62 1.64 -4.16
CA VAL A 30 5.39 2.51 -5.34
C VAL A 30 5.35 1.61 -6.58
N LEU A 31 4.12 1.58 -7.17
CA LEU A 31 3.92 0.62 -8.27
C LEU A 31 4.06 1.33 -9.63
N ALA A 32 5.09 1.04 -10.40
CA ALA A 32 5.32 1.66 -11.72
C ALA A 32 4.83 0.73 -12.83
N THR A 33 4.24 -0.54 -12.43
CA THR A 33 3.90 -1.52 -13.49
C THR A 33 2.43 -1.92 -13.35
N LYS A 34 1.88 -3.00 -14.14
CA LYS A 34 0.49 -3.46 -14.31
C LYS A 34 -0.07 -4.01 -12.98
N GLY A 35 -1.31 -3.69 -12.52
CA GLY A 35 -2.14 -4.20 -11.40
C GLY A 35 -1.84 -5.66 -11.09
N SER A 36 -1.39 -6.50 -12.14
CA SER A 36 -1.10 -7.94 -11.93
C SER A 36 0.12 -8.15 -11.03
N ASP A 37 0.97 -7.23 -10.87
CA ASP A 37 2.14 -7.36 -9.96
C ASP A 37 1.72 -7.13 -8.50
N LEU A 38 0.70 -6.36 -8.37
CA LEU A 38 0.24 -6.15 -6.98
C LEU A 38 -0.40 -7.43 -6.42
N GLU A 39 -1.16 -7.98 -7.26
CA GLU A 39 -1.82 -9.21 -6.75
C GLU A 39 -0.79 -10.28 -6.38
N VAL A 40 0.15 -10.46 -7.21
CA VAL A 40 1.19 -11.47 -6.90
C VAL A 40 1.89 -11.10 -5.58
N PHE A 41 2.22 -9.87 -5.42
CA PHE A 41 2.87 -9.46 -4.16
C PHE A 41 1.95 -9.74 -2.96
N LEU A 42 0.71 -9.37 -3.08
CA LEU A 42 -0.20 -9.54 -1.92
C LEU A 42 -0.32 -11.02 -1.56
N LYS A 43 -0.32 -11.86 -2.59
CA LYS A 43 -0.41 -13.31 -2.28
C LYS A 43 0.87 -13.82 -1.63
N SER A 44 1.90 -13.33 -2.10
CA SER A 44 3.17 -13.86 -1.57
C SER A 44 3.47 -13.28 -0.17
N SER A 45 2.86 -12.23 0.18
CA SER A 45 3.13 -11.64 1.51
C SER A 45 1.94 -11.90 2.43
N GLN A 46 1.26 -12.96 2.30
CA GLN A 46 -0.03 -13.18 3.00
C GLN A 46 0.18 -13.34 4.50
N ASN A 47 1.41 -13.64 4.87
CA ASN A 47 1.58 -13.90 6.32
C ASN A 47 2.14 -12.68 7.02
N THR A 48 2.18 -11.65 6.37
CA THR A 48 2.81 -10.46 6.99
C THR A 48 1.71 -9.47 7.40
N TYR A 49 1.81 -9.10 8.64
CA TYR A 49 0.99 -7.95 9.08
C TYR A 49 1.76 -6.64 8.95
N ILE A 50 1.01 -5.64 8.45
CA ILE A 50 1.69 -4.35 8.20
C ILE A 50 0.91 -3.26 8.95
N LYS A 51 1.59 -2.62 9.81
CA LYS A 51 0.89 -1.58 10.60
C LYS A 51 0.48 -0.39 9.72
N ILE A 52 1.47 0.13 8.86
CA ILE A 52 1.10 1.23 7.95
C ILE A 52 1.52 0.84 6.52
N LEU A 53 0.49 0.82 5.69
CA LEU A 53 0.80 0.46 4.28
C LEU A 53 0.43 1.63 3.37
N LEU A 54 1.49 2.01 2.59
CA LEU A 54 1.24 3.07 1.61
C LEU A 54 1.45 2.51 0.19
N ILE A 55 0.45 2.91 -0.57
CA ILE A 55 0.61 2.46 -1.97
C ILE A 55 0.45 3.67 -2.90
N ARG A 56 1.49 3.78 -3.71
CA ARG A 56 1.42 4.84 -4.73
C ARG A 56 1.52 4.20 -6.12
N ARG A 57 0.60 4.70 -6.83
CA ARG A 57 0.61 4.11 -8.19
C ARG A 57 0.64 5.22 -9.24
N ASN A 58 1.43 4.81 -10.44
CA ASN A 58 1.55 5.82 -11.51
C ASN A 58 1.21 5.20 -12.86
N ASP A 59 0.11 4.40 -12.96
CA ASP A 59 -0.09 3.69 -14.24
C ASP A 59 -1.52 3.95 -14.74
N GLU A 60 -1.70 4.43 -16.03
CA GLU A 60 -2.91 4.89 -16.74
C GLU A 60 -3.64 3.72 -17.40
N ASN A 61 -3.00 2.49 -17.41
CA ASN A 61 -3.65 1.41 -18.20
C ASN A 61 -3.98 0.23 -17.28
N SER A 62 -4.14 0.63 -15.96
CA SER A 62 -4.17 -0.56 -15.07
C SER A 62 -5.54 -0.63 -14.36
N HIS A 63 -6.06 -1.82 -14.35
CA HIS A 63 -7.28 -2.27 -13.66
C HIS A 63 -7.30 -1.77 -12.20
N ASP A 64 -8.46 -1.28 -11.85
CA ASP A 64 -8.73 -0.85 -10.46
C ASP A 64 -8.10 -1.83 -9.46
N ILE A 65 -7.25 -1.31 -8.51
CA ILE A 65 -6.51 -2.20 -7.58
C ILE A 65 -7.35 -2.40 -6.31
N LEU A 66 -8.43 -1.61 -6.16
CA LEU A 66 -9.17 -1.64 -4.88
C LEU A 66 -9.77 -3.02 -4.62
N PRO A 67 -10.23 -3.68 -5.70
CA PRO A 67 -10.78 -5.02 -5.43
C PRO A 67 -9.71 -5.96 -4.85
N TYR A 68 -8.57 -5.85 -5.33
CA TYR A 68 -7.51 -6.71 -4.76
C TYR A 68 -7.17 -6.30 -3.32
N ILE A 69 -7.16 -5.02 -3.10
CA ILE A 69 -6.85 -4.55 -1.73
C ILE A 69 -7.93 -5.02 -0.77
N LYS A 70 -9.07 -4.96 -1.23
CA LYS A 70 -10.15 -5.38 -0.32
C LYS A 70 -10.09 -6.90 -0.08
N GLU A 71 -9.83 -7.61 -1.04
CA GLU A 71 -9.80 -9.07 -0.92
C GLU A 71 -8.62 -9.55 -0.07
N TYR A 72 -7.52 -8.94 -0.32
CA TYR A 72 -6.34 -9.63 0.29
C TYR A 72 -5.86 -8.84 1.50
N ILE A 73 -6.27 -7.62 1.63
CA ILE A 73 -5.76 -6.82 2.78
C ILE A 73 -6.92 -6.57 3.73
N MET A 74 -7.99 -6.04 3.22
CA MET A 74 -9.10 -5.66 4.12
C MET A 74 -9.74 -6.91 4.74
N LYS A 75 -10.16 -7.85 3.90
CA LYS A 75 -10.90 -9.01 4.45
C LYS A 75 -9.98 -9.89 5.31
N LYS A 76 -8.72 -9.80 4.99
CA LYS A 76 -7.80 -10.66 5.78
C LYS A 76 -7.23 -9.88 6.97
N LYS A 77 -7.58 -8.63 7.13
CA LYS A 77 -7.17 -7.75 8.25
C LYS A 77 -5.66 -7.73 8.42
N ARG A 78 -5.00 -7.35 7.40
CA ARG A 78 -3.52 -7.51 7.42
C ARG A 78 -2.86 -6.14 7.62
N VAL A 79 -3.72 -5.17 7.81
CA VAL A 79 -3.08 -3.86 8.02
C VAL A 79 -3.87 -3.11 9.11
N LYS A 80 -3.16 -2.21 9.68
CA LYS A 80 -3.86 -1.33 10.64
C LYS A 80 -4.30 -0.03 9.97
N SER A 81 -3.33 0.51 9.14
CA SER A 81 -3.68 1.76 8.43
C SER A 81 -3.28 1.64 6.97
N LEU A 82 -4.17 2.38 6.15
CA LEU A 82 -3.90 2.24 4.70
C LEU A 82 -4.03 3.61 4.03
N ALA A 83 -2.98 3.83 3.11
CA ALA A 83 -3.06 5.04 2.25
C ALA A 83 -2.75 4.66 0.80
N ILE A 84 -3.65 5.19 -0.09
CA ILE A 84 -3.40 4.85 -1.51
C ILE A 84 -3.52 6.15 -2.32
N LEU A 85 -2.48 6.32 -3.13
CA LEU A 85 -2.52 7.49 -4.02
C LEU A 85 -2.38 7.01 -5.47
N GLU A 86 -3.42 7.37 -6.18
CA GLU A 86 -3.35 7.00 -7.61
C GLU A 86 -3.14 8.25 -8.48
N LEU A 87 -2.07 8.09 -9.31
CA LEU A 87 -1.73 9.25 -10.17
C LEU A 87 -2.12 8.92 -11.61
N PHE A 88 -3.29 9.54 -12.03
CA PHE A 88 -3.69 9.45 -13.45
C PHE A 88 -3.25 10.69 -14.21
N HIS A 89 -2.99 10.60 -15.57
CA HIS A 89 -2.46 11.74 -16.35
C HIS A 89 -3.14 13.05 -15.92
N ARG A 90 -4.42 13.06 -15.58
CA ARG A 90 -5.02 14.41 -15.36
C ARG A 90 -5.63 14.50 -13.95
N GLU A 91 -5.37 13.31 -13.22
CA GLU A 91 -6.04 13.43 -11.91
C GLU A 91 -5.26 12.61 -10.85
N VAL A 92 -5.27 13.20 -9.79
CA VAL A 92 -4.72 12.49 -8.61
C VAL A 92 -5.89 12.15 -7.67
N VAL A 93 -5.93 10.85 -7.46
CA VAL A 93 -7.03 10.47 -6.55
C VAL A 93 -6.43 9.82 -5.30
N ASP A 94 -6.85 10.39 -4.26
CA ASP A 94 -6.46 9.82 -2.94
C ASP A 94 -7.65 9.07 -2.32
N LEU A 95 -7.28 7.82 -1.87
CA LEU A 95 -8.35 7.02 -1.25
C LEU A 95 -9.04 7.77 -0.10
N PHE A 96 -8.31 8.53 0.55
CA PHE A 96 -8.84 9.30 1.70
C PHE A 96 -9.99 10.21 1.27
N SER A 97 -9.94 10.64 0.02
CA SER A 97 -10.97 11.61 -0.41
C SER A 97 -12.23 10.88 -0.87
N LEU A 98 -12.24 9.49 -0.96
CA LEU A 98 -13.43 8.71 -1.34
C LEU A 98 -14.18 8.26 -0.08
N LYS A 99 -15.20 9.06 0.32
CA LYS A 99 -15.80 8.96 1.68
C LYS A 99 -16.51 7.61 1.86
N ASP A 100 -17.10 7.16 0.76
CA ASP A 100 -17.79 5.87 0.92
C ASP A 100 -16.79 4.72 1.11
N GLU A 101 -15.70 4.82 0.33
CA GLU A 101 -14.69 3.76 0.51
C GLU A 101 -14.06 3.82 1.90
N VAL A 102 -13.85 4.99 2.38
CA VAL A 102 -13.23 5.13 3.71
C VAL A 102 -14.16 4.51 4.76
N LYS A 103 -15.37 4.79 4.63
CA LYS A 103 -16.31 4.23 5.62
C LYS A 103 -16.30 2.70 5.57
N GLU A 104 -16.23 2.23 4.43
CA GLU A 104 -16.19 0.75 4.30
C GLU A 104 -14.94 0.17 4.99
N PHE A 105 -13.83 0.72 4.76
CA PHE A 105 -12.61 0.19 5.41
C PHE A 105 -12.70 0.35 6.94
N GLN A 106 -13.29 1.39 7.37
CA GLN A 106 -13.41 1.61 8.83
C GLN A 106 -14.24 0.50 9.48
N LEU A 107 -15.20 -0.03 8.71
CA LEU A 107 -16.01 -1.14 9.27
C LEU A 107 -15.14 -2.37 9.53
N TYR A 108 -14.01 -2.35 8.93
CA TYR A 108 -13.09 -3.49 9.18
C TYR A 108 -11.93 -3.07 10.09
N ASP A 109 -12.11 -1.91 10.71
CA ASP A 109 -11.13 -1.37 11.68
C ASP A 109 -9.81 -1.01 10.99
N ILE A 110 -9.94 -0.65 9.79
CA ILE A 110 -8.74 -0.18 9.06
C ILE A 110 -8.84 1.35 8.93
N GLN A 111 -7.76 2.00 9.39
CA GLN A 111 -7.73 3.46 9.27
C GLN A 111 -7.18 3.90 7.90
N VAL A 112 -8.06 4.72 7.24
CA VAL A 112 -7.56 5.22 5.94
C VAL A 112 -6.91 6.60 6.17
N LEU A 113 -5.70 6.71 5.64
CA LEU A 113 -4.93 7.96 5.87
C LEU A 113 -4.77 8.71 4.55
N ASN A 114 -4.55 10.04 4.84
CA ASN A 114 -4.08 10.81 3.65
C ASN A 114 -2.64 10.44 3.28
N TYR A 115 -2.45 10.15 2.01
CA TYR A 115 -1.14 9.59 1.60
C TYR A 115 0.00 10.57 1.86
N ASN A 116 -0.09 11.86 1.34
CA ASN A 116 1.05 12.81 1.46
C ASN A 116 1.37 13.12 2.93
N ASP A 117 0.28 13.25 3.75
CA ASP A 117 0.56 13.50 5.19
C ASP A 117 1.30 12.32 5.82
N SER A 118 0.89 11.14 5.46
CA SER A 118 1.53 9.95 6.05
C SER A 118 2.96 9.77 5.55
N ALA A 119 3.13 9.97 4.26
CA ALA A 119 4.51 9.83 3.72
C ALA A 119 5.46 10.84 4.38
N ILE A 120 4.97 12.02 4.63
CA ILE A 120 5.83 13.05 5.25
C ILE A 120 6.10 12.68 6.72
N GLY A 121 5.02 12.25 7.36
CA GLY A 121 5.18 11.87 8.78
C GLY A 121 6.25 10.79 8.95
N VAL A 122 6.16 9.79 8.12
CA VAL A 122 7.15 8.69 8.25
C VAL A 122 8.56 9.20 7.91
N TYR A 123 8.64 9.95 6.81
CA TYR A 123 9.97 10.52 6.47
C TYR A 123 10.57 11.27 7.67
N ASN A 124 9.79 12.07 8.30
CA ASN A 124 10.33 12.83 9.45
C ASN A 124 10.72 11.89 10.60
N PHE A 125 9.89 10.83 10.85
CA PHE A 125 10.23 9.85 11.90
C PHE A 125 11.57 9.16 11.61
N ILE A 126 11.75 8.75 10.41
CA ILE A 126 13.03 8.08 10.07
C ILE A 126 14.20 9.06 10.19
N LYS A 127 14.05 10.26 9.64
CA LYS A 127 15.14 11.26 9.74
C LYS A 127 15.56 11.47 11.20
N GLU A 128 14.69 11.48 12.10
CA GLU A 128 15.03 11.79 13.51
C GLU A 128 15.66 10.56 14.19
N THR A 129 15.52 9.41 13.70
CA THR A 129 15.99 8.18 14.37
C THR A 129 17.34 7.74 13.77
N TYR A 130 17.88 8.36 12.62
CA TYR A 130 19.24 8.10 12.10
C TYR A 130 20.06 9.38 12.10
#